data_AF-A0A839UCN1-F1
#
_entry.id   AF-A0A839UCN1-F1
#
_cell.length_a   1.000
_cell.length_b   1.000
_cell.length_c   1.000
_cell.angle_alpha   90.00
_cell.angle_beta   90.00
_cell.angle_gamma   90.00
#
_symmetry.space_group_name_H-M   'P 1'
#
loop_
_entity.id
_entity.type
_entity.pdbx_description
1 polymer ?
#
loop_
_entity_poly.entity_id
_entity_poly.type
_entity_poly.pdbx_seq_one_letter_code
_entity_poly.pdbx_strand_id
1 'polypeptide(L)'
;MSFRPPQSIAARFDRDSPPNALDMEIMAEMAAALGRAGEKVEQTLEKLHAAPESGRLPELNAAARAVHAYFIQRELCGLRNHDDAIRHYGIPRAVLVRLGAV
;
A
#
# COMPACT_ATOMS: atom_id res chain seq x y z
N MET A 1 34.61 -1.25 8.00
CA MET A 1 33.18 -0.92 8.13
C MET A 1 32.38 -1.96 7.36
N SER A 2 31.96 -3.04 8.02
CA SER A 2 31.14 -4.08 7.39
C SER A 2 29.67 -3.74 7.60
N PHE A 3 28.95 -3.53 6.51
CA PHE A 3 27.51 -3.35 6.53
C PHE A 3 26.87 -4.73 6.31
N ARG A 4 26.30 -5.29 7.37
CA ARG A 4 25.56 -6.55 7.35
C ARG A 4 24.06 -6.22 7.41
N PRO A 5 23.26 -6.62 6.41
CA PRO A 5 21.82 -6.53 6.51
C PRO A 5 21.35 -7.47 7.65
N PRO A 6 20.55 -6.98 8.62
CA PRO A 6 20.24 -7.71 9.83
C PRO A 6 19.40 -8.96 9.56
N GLN A 7 19.55 -10.00 10.38
CA GLN A 7 18.73 -11.24 10.35
C GLN A 7 17.21 -10.97 10.57
N SER A 8 16.83 -9.72 10.78
CA SER A 8 15.49 -9.23 11.10
C SER A 8 14.46 -9.35 9.97
N ILE A 9 14.88 -9.54 8.71
CA ILE A 9 14.00 -9.97 7.62
C ILE A 9 13.77 -11.49 7.67
N ALA A 10 14.73 -12.24 8.19
CA ALA A 10 14.73 -13.70 8.26
C ALA A 10 14.01 -14.27 9.51
N ALA A 11 13.90 -13.48 10.58
CA ALA A 11 13.23 -13.83 11.84
C ALA A 11 11.86 -13.13 12.01
N ARG A 12 11.14 -12.89 10.90
CA ARG A 12 10.00 -11.96 10.85
C ARG A 12 8.87 -12.21 11.86
N PHE A 13 8.75 -13.39 12.44
CA PHE A 13 8.00 -13.65 13.68
C PHE A 13 8.49 -15.01 14.17
N ASP A 14 9.44 -15.05 15.11
CA ASP A 14 9.50 -16.25 15.95
C ASP A 14 8.20 -16.22 16.77
N ARG A 15 7.16 -16.89 16.26
CA ARG A 15 5.76 -16.77 16.76
C ARG A 15 5.64 -17.18 18.23
N ASP A 16 6.65 -17.86 18.76
CA ASP A 16 6.70 -18.37 20.12
C ASP A 16 7.29 -17.37 21.14
N SER A 17 7.78 -16.20 20.71
CA SER A 17 8.30 -15.16 21.62
C SER A 17 7.49 -13.86 21.55
N PRO A 18 7.21 -13.19 22.69
CA PRO A 18 6.53 -11.90 22.70
C PRO A 18 7.35 -10.82 21.98
N PRO A 19 6.71 -9.88 21.27
CA PRO A 19 7.39 -8.83 20.52
C PRO A 19 8.20 -7.94 21.46
N ASN A 20 9.42 -7.60 21.06
CA ASN A 20 10.26 -6.65 21.80
C ASN A 20 9.89 -5.19 21.44
N ALA A 21 10.52 -4.21 22.09
CA ALA A 21 10.22 -2.79 21.86
C ALA A 21 10.45 -2.35 20.41
N LEU A 22 11.51 -2.83 19.75
CA LEU A 22 11.78 -2.52 18.34
C LEU A 22 10.74 -3.14 17.42
N ASP A 23 10.29 -4.37 17.69
CA ASP A 23 9.24 -5.02 16.92
C ASP A 23 7.93 -4.21 16.98
N MET A 24 7.59 -3.70 18.17
CA MET A 24 6.40 -2.86 18.35
C MET A 24 6.49 -1.53 17.61
N GLU A 25 7.66 -0.87 17.61
CA GLU A 25 7.89 0.35 16.83
C GLU A 25 7.79 0.10 15.33
N ILE A 26 8.35 -1.00 14.84
CA ILE A 26 8.24 -1.41 13.43
C ILE A 26 6.77 -1.67 13.08
N MET A 27 6.02 -2.38 13.92
CA MET A 27 4.60 -2.63 13.71
C MET A 27 3.78 -1.33 13.68
N ALA A 28 4.08 -0.38 14.57
CA ALA A 28 3.43 0.92 14.60
C ALA A 28 3.71 1.73 13.32
N GLU A 29 4.96 1.78 12.86
CA GLU A 29 5.31 2.47 11.61
C GLU A 29 4.69 1.79 10.39
N MET A 30 4.66 0.47 10.34
CA MET A 30 4.00 -0.28 9.26
C MET A 30 2.50 0.01 9.20
N ALA A 31 1.83 0.10 10.36
CA ALA A 31 0.42 0.48 10.44
C ALA A 31 0.20 1.93 9.98
N ALA A 32 1.05 2.87 10.43
CA ALA A 32 0.98 4.28 10.02
C ALA A 32 1.23 4.44 8.52
N ALA A 33 2.23 3.75 7.96
CA ALA A 33 2.54 3.77 6.53
C ALA A 33 1.40 3.19 5.70
N LEU A 34 0.77 2.10 6.15
CA LEU A 34 -0.41 1.53 5.50
C LEU A 34 -1.60 2.50 5.52
N GLY A 35 -1.83 3.20 6.64
CA GLY A 35 -2.86 4.24 6.77
C GLY A 35 -2.65 5.38 5.77
N ARG A 36 -1.44 5.95 5.71
CA ARG A 36 -1.10 7.04 4.77
C ARG A 36 -1.24 6.60 3.31
N ALA A 37 -0.88 5.36 2.99
CA ALA A 37 -1.05 4.81 1.64
C ALA A 37 -2.53 4.66 1.27
N GLY A 38 -3.38 4.25 2.22
CA GLY A 38 -4.85 4.19 2.04
C GLY A 38 -5.46 5.56 1.81
N GLU A 39 -5.10 6.55 2.63
CA GLU A 39 -5.54 7.95 2.47
C GLU A 39 -5.16 8.49 1.08
N LYS A 40 -3.97 8.14 0.58
CA LYS A 40 -3.53 8.53 -0.76
C LYS A 40 -4.39 7.91 -1.87
N VAL A 41 -4.85 6.67 -1.68
CA VAL A 41 -5.79 6.01 -2.60
C VAL A 41 -7.11 6.78 -2.63
N GLU A 42 -7.68 7.11 -1.47
CA GLU A 42 -8.93 7.90 -1.38
C GLU A 42 -8.80 9.23 -2.13
N GLN A 43 -7.79 10.03 -1.79
CA GLN A 43 -7.57 11.34 -2.41
C GLN A 43 -7.39 11.28 -3.94
N THR A 44 -6.74 10.24 -4.46
CA THR A 44 -6.51 10.11 -5.91
C THR A 44 -7.73 9.57 -6.65
N LEU A 45 -8.51 8.69 -6.03
CA LEU A 45 -9.79 8.24 -6.58
C LEU A 45 -10.82 9.37 -6.60
N GLU A 46 -10.88 10.20 -5.56
CA GLU A 46 -11.72 11.41 -5.55
C GLU A 46 -11.37 12.36 -6.69
N LYS A 47 -10.08 12.64 -6.91
CA LYS A 47 -9.62 13.46 -8.05
C LYS A 47 -9.99 12.85 -9.39
N LEU A 48 -9.82 11.54 -9.55
CA LEU A 48 -10.23 10.83 -10.76
C LEU A 48 -11.74 10.90 -10.99
N HIS A 49 -12.55 10.83 -9.93
CA HIS A 49 -14.01 10.98 -10.02
C HIS A 49 -14.42 12.41 -10.40
N ALA A 50 -13.73 13.42 -9.89
CA ALA A 50 -13.98 14.83 -10.20
C ALA A 50 -13.41 15.28 -11.56
N ALA A 51 -12.48 14.52 -12.15
CA ALA A 51 -11.79 14.93 -13.37
C ALA A 51 -12.71 14.88 -14.61
N PRO A 52 -12.75 15.96 -15.42
CA PRO A 52 -13.42 15.95 -16.72
C PRO A 52 -12.68 15.03 -17.69
N GLU A 53 -13.36 14.58 -18.75
CA GLU A 53 -12.80 13.61 -19.69
C GLU A 53 -11.46 14.05 -20.30
N SER A 54 -11.31 15.34 -20.63
CA SER A 54 -10.07 15.93 -21.16
C SER A 54 -8.88 15.90 -20.19
N GLY A 55 -9.13 15.81 -18.89
CA GLY A 55 -8.13 15.75 -17.82
C GLY A 55 -8.07 14.40 -17.10
N ARG A 56 -8.80 13.39 -17.59
CA ARG A 56 -9.00 12.13 -16.86
C ARG A 56 -7.77 11.23 -16.84
N LEU A 57 -6.95 11.24 -17.90
CA LEU A 57 -5.80 10.34 -18.04
C LEU A 57 -4.70 10.58 -16.98
N PRO A 58 -4.26 11.82 -16.70
CA PRO A 58 -3.31 12.09 -15.61
C PRO A 58 -3.79 11.59 -14.25
N GLU A 59 -5.08 11.81 -13.92
CA GLU A 59 -5.64 11.37 -12.64
C GLU A 59 -5.81 9.85 -12.57
N LEU A 60 -6.11 9.21 -13.71
CA LEU A 60 -6.16 7.75 -13.79
C LEU A 60 -4.79 7.14 -13.51
N ASN A 61 -3.72 7.74 -14.05
CA ASN A 61 -2.34 7.31 -13.79
C ASN A 61 -1.93 7.60 -12.34
N ALA A 62 -2.38 8.72 -11.76
CA ALA A 62 -2.12 9.04 -10.36
C ALA A 62 -2.80 8.03 -9.42
N ALA A 63 -4.06 7.70 -9.67
CA ALA A 63 -4.79 6.67 -8.94
C ALA A 63 -4.14 5.29 -9.08
N ALA A 64 -3.71 4.90 -10.29
CA ALA A 64 -3.02 3.63 -10.52
C ALA A 64 -1.71 3.52 -9.72
N ARG A 65 -0.91 4.59 -9.67
CA ARG A 65 0.31 4.61 -8.84
C ARG A 65 0.00 4.51 -7.36
N ALA A 66 -1.01 5.23 -6.87
CA ALA A 66 -1.40 5.18 -5.46
C ALA A 66 -1.90 3.79 -5.05
N VAL A 67 -2.78 3.19 -5.85
CA VAL A 67 -3.31 1.83 -5.60
C VAL A 67 -2.20 0.79 -5.66
N HIS A 68 -1.26 0.89 -6.61
CA HIS A 68 -0.15 -0.04 -6.71
C HIS A 68 0.76 0.03 -5.46
N ALA A 69 1.13 1.24 -5.02
CA ALA A 69 1.91 1.42 -3.80
C ALA A 69 1.17 0.90 -2.56
N TYR A 70 -0.13 1.11 -2.48
CA TYR A 70 -0.96 0.62 -1.39
C TYR A 70 -1.04 -0.92 -1.34
N PHE A 71 -1.19 -1.59 -2.48
CA PHE A 71 -1.20 -3.06 -2.54
C PHE A 71 0.16 -3.65 -2.11
N ILE A 72 1.27 -3.05 -2.54
CA ILE A 72 2.60 -3.44 -2.06
C ILE A 72 2.70 -3.31 -0.54
N GLN A 73 2.26 -2.17 0.02
CA GLN A 73 2.28 -1.97 1.48
C GLN A 73 1.39 -2.98 2.21
N ARG A 74 0.20 -3.30 1.66
CA ARG A 74 -0.68 -4.35 2.21
C ARG A 74 0.01 -5.70 2.25
N GLU A 75 0.68 -6.09 1.16
CA GLU A 75 1.42 -7.35 1.09
C GLU A 75 2.59 -7.41 2.09
N LEU A 76 3.30 -6.29 2.28
CA LEU A 76 4.35 -6.17 3.30
C LEU A 76 3.80 -6.31 4.73
N CYS A 77 2.55 -5.90 4.96
CA CYS A 77 1.82 -6.13 6.21
C CYS A 77 1.16 -7.51 6.30
N GLY A 78 1.33 -8.40 5.31
CA GLY A 78 0.72 -9.74 5.27
C GLY A 78 -0.73 -9.80 4.75
N LEU A 79 -1.29 -8.69 4.30
CA LEU A 79 -2.66 -8.56 3.79
C LEU A 79 -2.69 -8.79 2.27
N ARG A 80 -2.60 -10.05 1.85
CA ARG A 80 -2.44 -10.41 0.42
C ARG A 80 -3.72 -10.50 -0.39
N ASN A 81 -4.88 -10.64 0.26
CA ASN A 81 -6.16 -10.61 -0.44
C ASN A 81 -6.58 -9.15 -0.66
N HIS A 82 -6.66 -8.73 -1.92
CA HIS A 82 -6.98 -7.36 -2.30
C HIS A 82 -8.47 -7.14 -2.60
N ASP A 83 -9.30 -8.20 -2.65
CA ASP A 83 -10.71 -8.08 -3.02
C ASP A 83 -11.50 -7.18 -2.07
N ASP A 84 -11.26 -7.31 -0.76
CA ASP A 84 -11.89 -6.43 0.24
C ASP A 84 -11.45 -4.98 0.08
N ALA A 85 -10.17 -4.74 -0.22
CA ALA A 85 -9.65 -3.41 -0.44
C ALA A 85 -10.23 -2.78 -1.71
N ILE A 86 -10.31 -3.55 -2.81
CA ILE A 86 -10.91 -3.12 -4.08
C ILE A 86 -12.35 -2.68 -3.87
N ARG A 87 -13.13 -3.48 -3.13
CA ARG A 87 -14.52 -3.14 -2.80
C ARG A 87 -14.62 -1.93 -1.87
N HIS A 88 -13.81 -1.89 -0.81
CA HIS A 88 -13.84 -0.83 0.19
C HIS A 88 -13.57 0.56 -0.40
N TYR A 89 -12.55 0.68 -1.25
CA TYR A 89 -12.21 1.96 -1.90
C TYR A 89 -12.99 2.21 -3.21
N GLY A 90 -13.77 1.24 -3.69
CA GLY A 90 -14.46 1.35 -4.99
C GLY A 90 -13.51 1.49 -6.17
N ILE A 91 -12.38 0.76 -6.17
CA ILE A 91 -11.31 0.94 -7.16
C ILE A 91 -11.81 0.60 -8.58
N PRO A 92 -11.83 1.56 -9.53
CA PRO A 92 -12.34 1.31 -10.88
C PRO A 92 -11.48 0.32 -11.66
N ARG A 93 -12.10 -0.50 -12.52
CA ARG A 93 -11.37 -1.43 -13.41
C ARG A 93 -10.31 -0.73 -14.26
N ALA A 94 -10.57 0.50 -14.70
CA ALA A 94 -9.63 1.31 -15.47
C ALA A 94 -8.32 1.62 -14.72
N VAL A 95 -8.37 1.68 -13.37
CA VAL A 95 -7.20 1.81 -12.49
C VAL A 95 -6.50 0.46 -12.36
N LEU A 96 -7.26 -0.62 -12.11
CA LEU A 96 -6.72 -1.97 -11.90
C LEU A 96 -5.90 -2.49 -13.10
N VAL A 97 -6.37 -2.25 -14.32
CA VAL A 97 -5.66 -2.69 -15.54
C VAL A 97 -4.37 -1.90 -15.82
N ARG A 98 -4.10 -0.84 -15.06
CA ARG A 98 -2.90 0.02 -15.19
C ARG A 98 -1.91 -0.18 -14.05
N LEU A 99 -2.19 -1.07 -13.09
CA LEU A 99 -1.27 -1.34 -12.01
C LEU A 99 0.05 -1.89 -12.56
N GLY A 100 1.17 -1.32 -12.11
CA GLY A 100 2.51 -1.70 -12.58
C GLY A 100 2.89 -1.21 -13.97
N ALA A 101 1.98 -0.59 -14.73
CA ALA A 101 2.32 0.11 -15.96
C ALA A 101 2.96 1.46 -15.58
N VAL A 102 4.24 1.62 -15.89
CA VAL A 102 5.01 2.86 -15.70
C VAL A 102 5.01 3.64 -17.00
#